data_AF-A0A3Q4MIQ1-F1
#
_entry.id   AF-A0A3Q4MIQ1-F1
#
_cell.length_a   1.000
_cell.length_b   1.000
_cell.length_c   1.000
_cell.angle_alpha   90.00
_cell.angle_beta   90.00
_cell.angle_gamma   90.00
#
_symmetry.space_group_name_H-M   'P 1'
#
loop_
_entity.id
_entity.type
_entity.pdbx_description
1 polymer ?
#
loop_
_entity_poly.entity_id
_entity_poly.type
_entity_poly.pdbx_seq_one_letter_code
_entity_poly.pdbx_strand_id
1 'polypeptide(L)'
;SPKKETQEKSVKKPVKGKSPSQISRGRQKVKQKQDEEKEEEEDEDKEEEELSHSLKKRDKNIQENKAMSVFLLTNIVFALFPQKKKRLSERATPKKRKSETDVVSERRNPSRKARPPENFAVEEKSEPIHVRSPRTVDIKRLVEKHKKRRSQSSRKSQYCVKSVDEITKEDLDNIAYRSKDKIWDKENGSSCHQCRQKTLDTKTVCRSGFCVGAKGQFCGPCLKNRYGEDVCTVLLDPTWSCPICRGMCNCSLCRKKEGRCATGILVGLARYNGHDNVHEYLER
;
A
#
# COMPACT_ATOMS: atom_id res chain seq x y z
N SER A 1 22.68 39.85 87.70
CA SER A 1 23.91 39.38 88.38
C SER A 1 24.32 38.03 87.81
N PRO A 2 25.62 37.79 87.61
CA PRO A 2 26.28 37.64 86.29
C PRO A 2 26.89 36.23 86.11
N LYS A 3 27.65 35.78 85.08
CA LYS A 3 28.66 36.32 84.12
C LYS A 3 28.65 35.36 82.90
N LYS A 4 28.69 35.72 81.59
CA LYS A 4 29.69 36.39 80.72
C LYS A 4 31.12 35.80 80.73
N GLU A 5 31.54 35.25 79.58
CA GLU A 5 32.74 35.57 78.75
C GLU A 5 32.80 34.57 77.55
N THR A 6 32.65 34.89 76.24
CA THR A 6 33.52 35.57 75.22
C THR A 6 34.92 34.98 75.09
N GLN A 7 35.61 34.79 73.95
CA GLN A 7 35.49 34.95 72.48
C GLN A 7 36.64 34.07 71.88
N GLU A 8 36.70 33.67 70.60
CA GLU A 8 37.45 34.39 69.54
C GLU A 8 37.37 33.67 68.18
N LYS A 9 37.44 34.47 67.10
CA LYS A 9 37.53 34.07 65.68
C LYS A 9 39.00 33.94 65.24
N SER A 10 39.29 33.09 64.25
CA SER A 10 40.31 33.40 63.23
C SER A 10 40.16 32.57 61.93
N VAL A 11 40.69 33.12 60.84
CA VAL A 11 40.40 32.85 59.41
C VAL A 11 41.66 32.27 58.71
N LYS A 12 41.49 31.65 57.52
CA LYS A 12 42.46 31.38 56.39
C LYS A 12 43.01 29.93 56.36
N LYS A 13 43.15 29.16 55.25
CA LYS A 13 43.22 29.32 53.77
C LYS A 13 43.09 27.91 53.10
N PRO A 14 42.74 27.77 51.80
CA PRO A 14 42.82 26.49 51.07
C PRO A 14 44.19 26.28 50.40
N VAL A 15 44.71 25.04 50.43
CA VAL A 15 45.96 24.63 49.79
C VAL A 15 45.68 23.95 48.44
N LYS A 16 46.52 24.31 47.45
CA LYS A 16 46.48 24.03 46.01
C LYS A 16 46.45 22.55 45.64
N GLY A 17 45.78 22.27 44.52
CA GLY A 17 45.70 20.97 43.88
C GLY A 17 46.98 20.48 43.19
N LYS A 18 47.02 19.16 42.96
CA LYS A 18 47.92 18.49 42.03
C LYS A 18 47.13 18.07 40.79
N SER A 19 47.62 18.47 39.62
CA SER A 19 47.06 18.18 38.30
C SER A 19 47.16 16.68 37.96
N PRO A 20 46.15 16.05 37.34
CA PRO A 20 46.29 14.70 36.80
C PRO A 20 47.23 14.72 35.57
N SER A 21 48.22 13.83 35.61
CA SER A 21 49.19 13.56 34.54
C SER A 21 48.54 13.27 33.19
N GLN A 22 49.11 13.80 32.10
CA GLN A 22 48.62 13.75 30.72
C GLN A 22 48.52 12.34 30.08
N ILE A 23 48.85 11.27 30.81
CA ILE A 23 48.88 9.89 30.31
C ILE A 23 47.47 9.26 30.22
N SER A 24 46.51 9.70 31.05
CA SER A 24 45.14 9.15 31.06
C SER A 24 44.23 9.67 29.92
N ARG A 25 44.56 10.83 29.34
CA ARG A 25 43.76 11.46 28.27
C ARG A 25 43.96 10.78 26.90
N GLY A 26 45.12 10.16 26.66
CA GLY A 26 45.38 9.42 25.41
C GLY A 26 44.59 8.11 25.34
N ARG A 27 44.51 7.36 26.44
CA ARG A 27 43.84 6.05 26.49
C ARG A 27 42.31 6.16 26.38
N GLN A 28 41.71 7.22 26.93
CA GLN A 28 40.27 7.49 26.75
C GLN A 28 39.93 7.94 25.32
N LYS A 29 40.81 8.72 24.67
CA LYS A 29 40.60 9.19 23.30
C LYS A 29 40.78 8.08 22.26
N VAL A 30 41.67 7.13 22.50
CA VAL A 30 41.82 5.91 21.67
C VAL A 30 40.62 4.98 21.84
N LYS A 31 40.10 4.83 23.06
CA LYS A 31 38.92 4.00 23.32
C LYS A 31 37.65 4.59 22.70
N GLN A 32 37.44 5.91 22.81
CA GLN A 32 36.32 6.60 22.14
C GLN A 32 36.40 6.47 20.62
N LYS A 33 37.58 6.60 20.02
CA LYS A 33 37.76 6.39 18.57
C LYS A 33 37.47 4.94 18.14
N GLN A 34 37.88 3.96 18.93
CA GLN A 34 37.62 2.55 18.63
C GLN A 34 36.15 2.16 18.80
N ASP A 35 35.43 2.82 19.72
CA ASP A 35 34.00 2.63 19.92
C ASP A 35 33.21 3.34 18.79
N GLU A 36 33.64 4.53 18.34
CA GLU A 36 33.07 5.24 17.17
C GLU A 36 33.31 4.49 15.85
N GLU A 37 34.52 3.98 15.59
CA GLU A 37 34.84 3.20 14.38
C GLU A 37 34.05 1.88 14.32
N LYS A 38 33.77 1.27 15.48
CA LYS A 38 32.90 0.07 15.56
C LYS A 38 31.43 0.37 15.33
N GLU A 39 30.93 1.50 15.85
CA GLU A 39 29.55 1.93 15.57
C GLU A 39 29.36 2.28 14.08
N GLU A 40 30.39 2.87 13.44
CA GLU A 40 30.38 3.15 12.00
C GLU A 40 30.42 1.86 11.15
N GLU A 41 31.29 0.88 11.47
CA GLU A 41 31.29 -0.43 10.78
C GLU A 41 29.96 -1.20 10.98
N GLU A 42 29.39 -1.18 12.19
CA GLU A 42 28.10 -1.82 12.46
C GLU A 42 26.92 -1.14 11.76
N ASP A 43 27.02 0.14 11.42
CA ASP A 43 26.00 0.85 10.64
C ASP A 43 26.19 0.64 9.13
N GLU A 44 27.43 0.55 8.64
CA GLU A 44 27.73 0.16 7.25
C GLU A 44 27.27 -1.28 6.94
N ASP A 45 27.53 -2.23 7.83
CA ASP A 45 27.07 -3.63 7.70
C ASP A 45 25.54 -3.72 7.63
N LYS A 46 24.84 -2.93 8.47
CA LYS A 46 23.36 -2.85 8.43
C LYS A 46 22.85 -2.23 7.14
N GLU A 47 23.50 -1.18 6.63
CA GLU A 47 23.13 -0.56 5.36
C GLU A 47 23.37 -1.50 4.17
N GLU A 48 24.47 -2.26 4.17
CA GLU A 48 24.77 -3.25 3.14
C GLU A 48 23.80 -4.46 3.19
N GLU A 49 23.44 -4.93 4.39
CA GLU A 49 22.39 -5.94 4.57
C GLU A 49 21.01 -5.46 4.12
N GLU A 50 20.61 -4.22 4.45
CA GLU A 50 19.36 -3.62 3.99
C GLU A 50 19.33 -3.47 2.46
N LEU A 51 20.47 -3.06 1.86
CA LEU A 51 20.61 -2.95 0.40
C LEU A 51 20.53 -4.33 -0.26
N SER A 52 21.23 -5.33 0.28
CA SER A 52 21.19 -6.73 -0.18
C SER A 52 19.77 -7.30 -0.10
N HIS A 53 19.06 -7.05 1.01
CA HIS A 53 17.66 -7.46 1.17
C HIS A 53 16.74 -6.73 0.18
N SER A 54 16.96 -5.44 -0.06
CA SER A 54 16.21 -4.64 -1.03
C SER A 54 16.40 -5.14 -2.47
N LEU A 55 17.63 -5.48 -2.86
CA LEU A 55 17.96 -6.05 -4.17
C LEU A 55 17.31 -7.43 -4.34
N LYS A 56 17.46 -8.32 -3.35
CA LYS A 56 16.80 -9.64 -3.33
C LYS A 56 15.27 -9.52 -3.47
N LYS A 57 14.66 -8.53 -2.81
CA LYS A 57 13.21 -8.26 -2.92
C LYS A 57 12.84 -7.74 -4.30
N ARG A 58 13.64 -6.84 -4.88
CA ARG A 58 13.43 -6.35 -6.24
C ARG A 58 13.49 -7.47 -7.26
N ASP A 59 14.45 -8.39 -7.14
CA ASP A 59 14.60 -9.52 -8.07
C ASP A 59 13.42 -10.48 -7.99
N LYS A 60 12.96 -10.80 -6.77
CA LYS A 60 11.73 -11.57 -6.56
C LYS A 60 10.52 -10.90 -7.22
N ASN A 61 10.36 -9.59 -7.03
CA ASN A 61 9.29 -8.83 -7.68
C ASN A 61 9.39 -8.88 -9.21
N ILE A 62 10.59 -8.77 -9.78
CA ILE A 62 10.80 -8.88 -11.23
C ILE A 62 10.40 -10.26 -11.73
N GLN A 63 10.79 -11.33 -11.03
CA GLN A 63 10.43 -12.70 -11.37
C GLN A 63 8.91 -12.91 -11.31
N GLU A 64 8.26 -12.50 -10.22
CA GLU A 64 6.80 -12.58 -10.08
C GLU A 64 6.07 -11.76 -11.15
N ASN A 65 6.60 -10.59 -11.51
CA ASN A 65 6.03 -9.75 -12.57
C ASN A 65 6.10 -10.42 -13.93
N LYS A 66 7.23 -11.05 -14.24
CA LYS A 66 7.38 -11.86 -15.46
C LYS A 66 6.39 -13.02 -15.45
N ALA A 67 6.31 -13.78 -14.36
CA ALA A 67 5.39 -14.92 -14.23
C ALA A 67 3.93 -14.48 -14.40
N MET A 68 3.52 -13.41 -13.73
CA MET A 68 2.17 -12.85 -13.83
C MET A 68 1.86 -12.33 -15.24
N SER A 69 2.81 -11.67 -15.90
CA SER A 69 2.64 -11.22 -17.27
C SER A 69 2.48 -12.39 -18.23
N VAL A 70 3.31 -13.43 -18.10
CA VAL A 70 3.21 -14.66 -18.89
C VAL A 70 1.85 -15.31 -18.66
N PHE A 71 1.44 -15.46 -17.41
CA PHE A 71 0.15 -16.05 -17.05
C PHE A 71 -1.03 -15.30 -17.65
N LEU A 72 -1.03 -13.97 -17.63
CA LEU A 72 -2.09 -13.18 -18.27
C LEU A 72 -2.08 -13.40 -19.79
N LEU A 73 -0.91 -13.39 -20.42
CA LEU A 73 -0.77 -13.57 -21.87
C LEU A 73 -1.19 -14.98 -22.31
N THR A 74 -0.80 -16.04 -21.59
CA THR A 74 -1.18 -17.42 -21.93
C THR A 74 -2.69 -17.62 -21.85
N ASN A 75 -3.34 -17.05 -20.83
CA ASN A 75 -4.80 -17.11 -20.71
C ASN A 75 -5.52 -16.29 -21.79
N ILE A 76 -4.98 -15.13 -22.20
CA ILE A 76 -5.53 -14.37 -23.34
C ILE A 76 -5.40 -15.19 -24.63
N VAL A 77 -4.25 -15.80 -24.88
CA VAL A 77 -4.03 -16.67 -26.05
C VAL A 77 -4.98 -17.86 -26.03
N PHE A 78 -5.20 -18.49 -24.88
CA PHE A 78 -6.14 -19.60 -24.73
C PHE A 78 -7.60 -19.18 -24.99
N ALA A 79 -7.99 -17.98 -24.54
CA ALA A 79 -9.33 -17.44 -24.78
C ALA A 79 -9.57 -17.05 -26.26
N LEU A 80 -8.53 -16.59 -26.96
CA LEU A 80 -8.61 -16.23 -28.39
C LEU A 80 -8.49 -17.44 -29.32
N PHE A 81 -7.78 -18.49 -28.89
CA PHE A 81 -7.58 -19.73 -29.63
C PHE A 81 -8.00 -20.93 -28.78
N PRO A 82 -9.30 -21.12 -28.51
CA PRO A 82 -9.76 -22.30 -27.82
C PRO A 82 -9.42 -23.52 -28.67
N GLN A 83 -8.50 -24.35 -28.18
CA GLN A 83 -8.25 -25.68 -28.75
C GLN A 83 -9.57 -26.43 -28.74
N LYS A 84 -10.17 -26.61 -29.92
CA LYS A 84 -11.48 -27.22 -30.10
C LYS A 84 -11.50 -28.63 -29.48
N LYS A 85 -11.95 -28.75 -28.23
CA LYS A 85 -12.45 -30.04 -27.73
C LYS A 85 -13.75 -30.32 -28.49
N LYS A 86 -13.71 -31.31 -29.38
CA LYS A 86 -14.89 -31.83 -30.06
C LYS A 86 -15.92 -32.26 -29.00
N ARG A 87 -16.94 -31.44 -28.76
CA ARG A 87 -18.20 -31.91 -28.20
C ARG A 87 -19.19 -31.99 -29.35
N LEU A 88 -19.80 -33.17 -29.50
CA LEU A 88 -20.92 -33.39 -30.42
C LEU A 88 -22.06 -32.49 -29.95
N SER A 89 -22.45 -31.50 -30.77
CA SER A 89 -23.65 -30.70 -30.56
C SER A 89 -24.70 -31.11 -31.58
N GLU A 90 -25.90 -31.47 -31.09
CA GLU A 90 -27.09 -31.53 -31.94
C GLU A 90 -27.45 -30.13 -32.44
N ARG A 91 -27.76 -30.05 -33.74
CA ARG A 91 -28.05 -28.80 -34.45
C ARG A 91 -29.45 -28.29 -34.08
N ALA A 92 -29.53 -27.07 -33.56
CA ALA A 92 -30.74 -26.26 -33.61
C ALA A 92 -30.54 -25.08 -34.58
N THR A 93 -31.48 -24.91 -35.50
CA THR A 93 -31.46 -23.94 -36.60
C THR A 93 -31.81 -22.51 -36.15
N PRO A 94 -31.28 -21.46 -36.80
CA PRO A 94 -31.57 -20.08 -36.42
C PRO A 94 -32.86 -19.59 -37.09
N LYS A 95 -33.86 -19.18 -36.30
CA LYS A 95 -35.03 -18.44 -36.82
C LYS A 95 -34.68 -16.95 -36.98
N LYS A 96 -34.80 -16.46 -38.21
CA LYS A 96 -34.77 -15.03 -38.57
C LYS A 96 -35.93 -14.29 -37.88
N ARG A 97 -35.63 -13.20 -37.16
CA ARG A 97 -36.61 -12.17 -36.81
C ARG A 97 -36.46 -11.00 -37.80
N LYS A 98 -37.59 -10.56 -38.34
CA LYS A 98 -37.72 -9.44 -39.28
C LYS A 98 -37.40 -8.11 -38.58
N SER A 99 -36.84 -7.18 -39.35
CA SER A 99 -36.57 -5.78 -39.02
C SER A 99 -37.84 -4.93 -39.11
N GLU A 100 -38.07 -4.06 -38.12
CA GLU A 100 -38.86 -2.84 -38.24
C GLU A 100 -38.05 -1.66 -37.70
N THR A 101 -38.32 -0.50 -38.28
CA THR A 101 -37.48 0.69 -38.46
C THR A 101 -37.45 1.62 -37.24
N ASP A 102 -36.36 2.40 -37.14
CA ASP A 102 -36.15 3.62 -36.32
C ASP A 102 -36.22 3.47 -34.78
N VAL A 103 -35.16 3.69 -33.99
CA VAL A 103 -34.19 4.80 -34.01
C VAL A 103 -32.80 4.23 -33.69
N VAL A 104 -31.92 4.21 -34.69
CA VAL A 104 -30.50 3.98 -34.47
C VAL A 104 -29.94 5.24 -33.81
N SER A 105 -29.57 5.16 -32.53
CA SER A 105 -28.59 6.12 -32.02
C SER A 105 -27.28 5.84 -32.76
N GLU A 106 -27.01 6.62 -33.82
CA GLU A 106 -25.74 6.58 -34.53
C GLU A 106 -24.61 6.59 -33.51
N ARG A 107 -23.60 5.74 -33.74
CA ARG A 107 -22.32 5.86 -33.04
C ARG A 107 -21.69 7.20 -33.43
N ARG A 108 -22.07 8.26 -32.71
CA ARG A 108 -21.49 9.58 -32.89
C ARG A 108 -20.05 9.56 -32.40
N ASN A 109 -19.17 10.04 -33.27
CA ASN A 109 -17.79 10.39 -32.97
C ASN A 109 -17.76 11.31 -31.72
N PRO A 110 -16.88 11.09 -30.72
CA PRO A 110 -16.75 11.95 -29.55
C PRO A 110 -16.71 13.44 -29.90
N SER A 111 -17.34 14.28 -29.08
CA SER A 111 -17.46 15.72 -29.34
C SER A 111 -16.09 16.39 -29.55
N ARG A 112 -16.07 17.51 -30.30
CA ARG A 112 -14.86 18.28 -30.65
C ARG A 112 -13.93 18.64 -29.48
N LYS A 113 -14.39 18.54 -28.22
CA LYS A 113 -13.58 18.79 -27.01
C LYS A 113 -12.68 17.61 -26.60
N ALA A 114 -12.90 16.41 -27.15
CA ALA A 114 -12.07 15.22 -26.90
C ALA A 114 -10.97 15.01 -27.97
N ARG A 115 -10.93 15.85 -29.01
CA ARG A 115 -9.88 15.83 -30.03
C ARG A 115 -8.62 16.48 -29.43
N PRO A 116 -7.43 15.86 -29.53
CA PRO A 116 -6.19 16.58 -29.30
C PRO A 116 -6.16 17.86 -30.15
N PRO A 117 -5.64 18.99 -29.63
CA PRO A 117 -5.49 20.21 -30.42
C PRO A 117 -4.83 19.92 -31.77
N GLU A 118 -5.18 20.68 -32.81
CA GLU A 118 -4.39 20.64 -34.05
C GLU A 118 -2.92 20.89 -33.69
N ASN A 119 -2.04 20.02 -34.18
CA ASN A 119 -0.59 20.01 -33.90
C ASN A 119 -0.14 19.43 -32.54
N PHE A 120 -0.98 18.69 -31.81
CA PHE A 120 -0.57 18.02 -30.55
C PHE A 120 0.65 17.07 -30.67
N ALA A 121 1.02 16.66 -31.89
CA ALA A 121 2.15 15.77 -32.16
C ALA A 121 3.11 16.29 -33.24
N VAL A 122 3.05 17.58 -33.59
CA VAL A 122 4.05 18.19 -34.47
C VAL A 122 5.17 18.72 -33.59
N GLU A 123 6.36 18.14 -33.70
CA GLU A 123 7.56 18.73 -33.12
C GLU A 123 7.88 20.01 -33.88
N GLU A 124 7.42 21.16 -33.36
CA GLU A 124 7.97 22.44 -33.78
C GLU A 124 9.45 22.46 -33.39
N LYS A 125 10.29 22.50 -34.42
CA LYS A 125 11.73 22.62 -34.31
C LYS A 125 12.05 24.03 -33.81
N SER A 126 11.92 24.23 -32.50
CA SER A 126 12.32 25.48 -31.86
C SER A 126 13.82 25.68 -32.04
N GLU A 127 14.19 26.87 -32.50
CA GLU A 127 15.58 27.30 -32.52
C GLU A 127 16.17 27.25 -31.09
N PRO A 128 17.47 26.96 -30.94
CA PRO A 128 18.08 26.73 -29.64
C PRO A 128 17.97 27.97 -28.77
N ILE A 129 17.00 27.95 -27.84
CA ILE A 129 16.91 28.88 -26.74
C ILE A 129 18.22 28.74 -25.95
N HIS A 130 18.94 29.86 -25.86
CA HIS A 130 20.15 30.07 -25.07
C HIS A 130 20.25 29.11 -23.88
N VAL A 131 21.26 28.25 -23.89
CA VAL A 131 21.56 27.28 -22.83
C VAL A 131 21.63 28.03 -21.51
N ARG A 132 20.59 27.92 -20.68
CA ARG A 132 20.70 28.31 -19.28
C ARG A 132 21.71 27.36 -18.67
N SER A 133 22.76 27.92 -18.07
CA SER A 133 23.79 27.16 -17.38
C SER A 133 23.16 26.10 -16.47
N PRO A 134 23.75 24.89 -16.38
CA PRO A 134 23.22 23.86 -15.52
C PRO A 134 23.06 24.43 -14.12
N ARG A 135 21.82 24.44 -13.59
CA ARG A 135 21.62 24.69 -12.17
C ARG A 135 22.39 23.60 -11.44
N THR A 136 23.45 23.99 -10.74
CA THR A 136 24.18 23.09 -9.86
C THR A 136 23.19 22.61 -8.79
N VAL A 137 22.66 21.42 -8.98
CA VAL A 137 21.88 20.73 -7.95
C VAL A 137 22.87 20.29 -6.89
N ASP A 138 22.76 20.90 -5.71
CA ASP A 138 23.65 20.62 -4.60
C ASP A 138 23.31 19.23 -4.04
N ILE A 139 24.07 18.21 -4.47
CA ILE A 139 23.80 16.79 -4.18
C ILE A 139 23.75 16.55 -2.67
N LYS A 140 24.56 17.29 -1.88
CA LYS A 140 24.51 17.26 -0.41
C LYS A 140 23.13 17.53 0.16
N ARG A 141 22.37 18.46 -0.43
CA ARG A 141 21.03 18.84 0.02
C ARG A 141 19.94 17.80 -0.31
N LEU A 142 20.22 16.89 -1.25
CA LEU A 142 19.36 15.73 -1.56
C LEU A 142 19.64 14.54 -0.64
N VAL A 143 20.90 14.38 -0.18
CA VAL A 143 21.31 13.32 0.76
C VAL A 143 21.04 13.72 2.21
N GLU A 144 21.00 15.02 2.50
CA GLU A 144 20.71 15.55 3.84
C GLU A 144 19.23 15.33 4.21
N LYS A 145 19.00 14.19 4.86
CA LYS A 145 17.75 13.78 5.48
C LYS A 145 17.41 14.81 6.57
N HIS A 146 16.77 15.92 6.20
CA HIS A 146 16.12 16.78 7.18
C HIS A 146 15.15 15.89 7.96
N LYS A 147 15.54 15.53 9.20
CA LYS A 147 14.65 15.01 10.22
C LYS A 147 13.64 16.12 10.52
N LYS A 148 12.68 16.32 9.62
CA LYS A 148 11.46 17.05 9.93
C LYS A 148 10.92 16.35 11.17
N ARG A 149 11.06 17.00 12.32
CA ARG A 149 10.37 16.62 13.54
C ARG A 149 8.91 16.55 13.14
N ARG A 150 8.42 15.34 12.88
CA ARG A 150 6.99 15.07 12.77
C ARG A 150 6.44 15.63 14.06
N SER A 151 5.75 16.75 13.97
CA SER A 151 4.95 17.22 15.09
C SER A 151 4.06 16.04 15.45
N GLN A 152 4.30 15.51 16.65
CA GLN A 152 3.56 14.40 17.22
C GLN A 152 2.18 14.95 17.60
N SER A 153 1.40 15.37 16.61
CA SER A 153 -0.02 15.60 16.79
C SER A 153 -0.66 14.22 16.82
N SER A 154 -0.58 13.58 17.98
CA SER A 154 -1.27 12.32 18.26
C SER A 154 -2.76 12.59 18.45
N ARG A 155 -3.42 13.23 17.49
CA ARG A 155 -4.83 12.90 17.24
C ARG A 155 -4.83 11.64 16.41
N LYS A 156 -4.43 10.54 17.04
CA LYS A 156 -4.78 9.21 16.57
C LYS A 156 -6.30 9.22 16.67
N SER A 157 -7.00 9.58 15.60
CA SER A 157 -8.45 9.43 15.54
C SER A 157 -8.67 7.96 15.82
N GLN A 158 -9.05 7.65 17.05
CA GLN A 158 -9.14 6.30 17.53
C GLN A 158 -10.34 5.73 16.79
N TYR A 159 -10.05 5.07 15.67
CA TYR A 159 -11.05 4.37 14.89
C TYR A 159 -11.64 3.34 15.85
N CYS A 160 -12.84 3.63 16.37
CA CYS A 160 -13.55 2.72 17.24
C CYS A 160 -13.97 1.52 16.40
N VAL A 161 -13.23 0.43 16.55
CA VAL A 161 -13.54 -0.85 15.93
C VAL A 161 -14.71 -1.42 16.71
N LYS A 162 -15.89 -1.51 16.10
CA LYS A 162 -17.02 -2.22 16.72
C LYS A 162 -16.58 -3.63 17.12
N SER A 163 -16.87 -4.02 18.35
CA SER A 163 -16.59 -5.38 18.84
C SER A 163 -17.47 -6.40 18.09
N VAL A 164 -17.19 -7.70 18.25
CA VAL A 164 -18.02 -8.74 17.63
C VAL A 164 -19.44 -8.72 18.19
N ASP A 165 -19.57 -8.47 19.49
CA ASP A 165 -20.85 -8.47 20.21
C ASP A 165 -21.73 -7.26 19.85
N GLU A 166 -21.14 -6.18 19.35
CA GLU A 166 -21.84 -4.98 18.86
C GLU A 166 -22.40 -5.13 17.44
N ILE A 167 -22.09 -6.22 16.74
CA ILE A 167 -22.62 -6.46 15.38
C ILE A 167 -24.06 -6.90 15.49
N THR A 168 -24.95 -6.05 15.02
CA THR A 168 -26.39 -6.33 15.06
C THR A 168 -26.81 -7.17 13.85
N LYS A 169 -28.02 -7.72 13.90
CA LYS A 169 -28.58 -8.48 12.77
C LYS A 169 -28.77 -7.57 11.54
N GLU A 170 -29.12 -6.31 11.76
CA GLU A 170 -29.27 -5.30 10.71
C GLU A 170 -27.93 -5.04 9.99
N ASP A 171 -26.81 -5.06 10.71
CA ASP A 171 -25.47 -4.94 10.11
C ASP A 171 -25.19 -6.14 9.17
N LEU A 172 -25.63 -7.36 9.54
CA LEU A 172 -25.48 -8.56 8.71
C LEU A 172 -26.42 -8.58 7.50
N ASP A 173 -27.65 -8.11 7.66
CA ASP A 173 -28.65 -8.05 6.58
C ASP A 173 -28.29 -6.98 5.53
N ASN A 174 -27.58 -5.92 5.93
CA ASN A 174 -27.09 -4.86 5.04
C ASN A 174 -25.81 -5.25 4.27
N ILE A 175 -25.38 -6.51 4.31
CA ILE A 175 -24.25 -7.01 3.51
C ILE A 175 -24.67 -7.18 2.05
N ALA A 176 -24.00 -6.46 1.14
CA ALA A 176 -24.18 -6.68 -0.30
C ALA A 176 -23.46 -7.96 -0.75
N TYR A 177 -24.17 -8.94 -1.32
CA TYR A 177 -23.57 -10.17 -1.86
C TYR A 177 -23.20 -10.04 -3.34
N ARG A 178 -23.94 -9.23 -4.10
CA ARG A 178 -23.68 -8.94 -5.52
C ARG A 178 -23.42 -7.45 -5.71
N SER A 179 -22.77 -7.11 -6.82
CA SER A 179 -22.53 -5.69 -7.17
C SER A 179 -23.82 -4.89 -7.39
N LYS A 180 -24.93 -5.58 -7.69
CA LYS A 180 -26.26 -4.96 -7.91
C LYS A 180 -26.94 -4.56 -6.60
N ASP A 181 -26.57 -5.20 -5.49
CA ASP A 181 -27.20 -4.99 -4.19
C ASP A 181 -26.62 -3.75 -3.47
N LYS A 182 -25.64 -3.09 -4.10
CA LYS A 182 -24.93 -1.95 -3.52
C LYS A 182 -25.68 -0.65 -3.73
N ILE A 183 -25.98 0.03 -2.64
CA ILE A 183 -26.51 1.40 -2.64
C ILE A 183 -25.34 2.37 -2.54
N TRP A 184 -25.23 3.26 -3.52
CA TRP A 184 -24.15 4.24 -3.60
C TRP A 184 -24.48 5.52 -2.85
N ASP A 185 -23.53 5.96 -2.03
CA ASP A 185 -23.62 7.23 -1.30
C ASP A 185 -22.22 7.83 -1.18
N LYS A 186 -22.06 9.08 -1.63
CA LYS A 186 -20.76 9.77 -1.65
C LYS A 186 -20.40 10.37 -0.30
N GLU A 187 -21.41 10.74 0.49
CA GLU A 187 -21.28 11.50 1.73
C GLU A 187 -21.23 10.55 2.93
N ASN A 188 -22.23 9.66 3.04
CA ASN A 188 -22.37 8.75 4.17
C ASN A 188 -21.81 7.34 3.89
N GLY A 189 -21.50 7.03 2.63
CA GLY A 189 -20.98 5.73 2.23
C GLY A 189 -19.53 5.47 2.68
N SER A 190 -19.30 4.27 3.22
CA SER A 190 -17.95 3.77 3.51
C SER A 190 -17.28 3.24 2.25
N SER A 191 -15.95 3.37 2.15
CA SER A 191 -15.19 2.98 0.95
C SER A 191 -14.63 1.56 1.08
N CYS A 192 -14.84 0.73 0.06
CA CYS A 192 -14.20 -0.58 -0.02
C CYS A 192 -12.74 -0.45 -0.52
N HIS A 193 -11.79 -1.10 0.12
CA HIS A 193 -10.39 -1.11 -0.29
C HIS A 193 -10.17 -1.60 -1.74
N GLN A 194 -10.88 -2.66 -2.13
CA GLN A 194 -10.65 -3.35 -3.39
C GLN A 194 -11.26 -2.61 -4.60
N CYS A 195 -12.53 -2.21 -4.53
CA CYS A 195 -13.22 -1.53 -5.63
C CYS A 195 -13.27 -0.01 -5.48
N ARG A 196 -12.91 0.54 -4.30
CA ARG A 196 -12.91 1.97 -3.97
C ARG A 196 -14.26 2.66 -4.12
N GLN A 197 -15.33 1.87 -4.23
CA GLN A 197 -16.71 2.37 -4.29
C GLN A 197 -17.14 2.79 -2.88
N LYS A 198 -17.83 3.93 -2.78
CA LYS A 198 -18.47 4.40 -1.55
C LYS A 198 -19.93 4.00 -1.54
N THR A 199 -20.31 3.20 -0.57
CA THR A 199 -21.61 2.56 -0.51
C THR A 199 -22.08 2.38 0.93
N LEU A 200 -23.38 2.26 1.11
CA LEU A 200 -24.00 2.09 2.44
C LEU A 200 -23.95 0.65 2.97
N ASP A 201 -23.57 -0.34 2.13
CA ASP A 201 -23.44 -1.73 2.58
C ASP A 201 -22.43 -1.88 3.74
N THR A 202 -22.74 -2.84 4.61
CA THR A 202 -21.84 -3.25 5.68
C THR A 202 -20.59 -3.89 5.09
N LYS A 203 -19.44 -3.44 5.59
CA LYS A 203 -18.11 -3.89 5.14
C LYS A 203 -17.38 -4.53 6.30
N THR A 204 -16.36 -5.33 5.98
CA THR A 204 -15.50 -5.96 6.99
C THR A 204 -14.84 -4.95 7.92
N VAL A 205 -14.49 -5.42 9.11
CA VAL A 205 -13.75 -4.66 10.11
C VAL A 205 -12.49 -5.44 10.48
N CYS A 206 -11.32 -4.84 10.27
CA CYS A 206 -10.01 -5.44 10.54
C CYS A 206 -9.67 -5.35 12.02
N ARG A 207 -9.36 -6.49 12.66
CA ARG A 207 -9.08 -6.59 14.11
C ARG A 207 -7.62 -6.86 14.43
N SER A 208 -6.73 -6.80 13.43
CA SER A 208 -5.29 -7.05 13.59
C SER A 208 -4.54 -6.00 14.43
N GLY A 209 -5.17 -4.85 14.74
CA GLY A 209 -4.53 -3.72 15.43
C GLY A 209 -3.54 -2.90 14.59
N PHE A 210 -3.11 -3.41 13.43
CA PHE A 210 -2.15 -2.72 12.56
C PHE A 210 -2.82 -1.80 11.53
N CYS A 211 -4.00 -2.16 11.03
CA CYS A 211 -4.71 -1.39 10.02
C CYS A 211 -5.80 -0.50 10.62
N VAL A 212 -5.98 0.69 10.07
CA VAL A 212 -6.97 1.68 10.55
C VAL A 212 -7.88 2.13 9.42
N GLY A 213 -9.17 2.29 9.75
CA GLY A 213 -10.20 2.82 8.85
C GLY A 213 -10.39 1.99 7.57
N ALA A 214 -10.59 2.69 6.45
CA ALA A 214 -10.94 2.10 5.15
C ALA A 214 -9.89 1.15 4.54
N LYS A 215 -8.67 1.04 5.10
CA LYS A 215 -7.68 0.08 4.63
C LYS A 215 -8.15 -1.36 4.84
N GLY A 216 -8.81 -1.65 5.96
CA GLY A 216 -9.27 -3.00 6.30
C GLY A 216 -10.69 -3.34 5.83
N GLN A 217 -11.36 -2.42 5.13
CA GLN A 217 -12.78 -2.56 4.79
C GLN A 217 -12.96 -3.13 3.39
N PHE A 218 -13.64 -4.26 3.30
CA PHE A 218 -14.01 -4.92 2.05
C PHE A 218 -15.52 -5.11 2.01
N CYS A 219 -16.15 -4.77 0.88
CA CYS A 219 -17.54 -5.14 0.63
C CYS A 219 -17.65 -6.63 0.27
N GLY A 220 -18.82 -7.22 0.50
CA GLY A 220 -19.12 -8.64 0.23
C GLY A 220 -18.62 -9.17 -1.11
N PRO A 221 -18.92 -8.54 -2.26
CA PRO A 221 -18.56 -9.10 -3.55
C PRO A 221 -17.05 -9.07 -3.80
N CYS A 222 -16.33 -8.14 -3.17
CA CYS A 222 -14.89 -8.06 -3.32
C CYS A 222 -14.19 -9.10 -2.46
N LEU A 223 -14.60 -9.26 -1.20
CA LEU A 223 -13.98 -10.23 -0.30
C LEU A 223 -14.18 -11.65 -0.85
N LYS A 224 -15.42 -12.01 -1.17
CA LYS A 224 -15.79 -13.34 -1.69
C LYS A 224 -15.06 -13.68 -2.97
N ASN A 225 -15.16 -12.83 -4.00
CA ASN A 225 -14.60 -13.17 -5.31
C ASN A 225 -13.07 -13.06 -5.37
N ARG A 226 -12.45 -12.26 -4.50
CA ARG A 226 -10.99 -12.06 -4.53
C ARG A 226 -10.23 -12.98 -3.59
N TYR A 227 -10.82 -13.33 -2.45
CA TYR A 227 -10.14 -14.04 -1.36
C TYR A 227 -10.92 -15.25 -0.85
N GLY A 228 -12.15 -15.49 -1.33
CA GLY A 228 -12.95 -16.66 -0.93
C GLY A 228 -13.64 -16.52 0.43
N GLU A 229 -13.48 -15.39 1.12
CA GLU A 229 -14.04 -15.17 2.46
C GLU A 229 -15.41 -14.48 2.41
N ASP A 230 -16.29 -14.82 3.36
CA ASP A 230 -17.64 -14.26 3.46
C ASP A 230 -17.74 -13.16 4.53
N VAL A 231 -18.37 -12.04 4.21
CA VAL A 231 -18.42 -10.87 5.11
C VAL A 231 -19.18 -11.16 6.41
N CYS A 232 -20.22 -11.98 6.36
CA CYS A 232 -20.99 -12.33 7.57
C CYS A 232 -20.09 -13.11 8.53
N THR A 233 -19.36 -14.11 8.02
CA THR A 233 -18.46 -14.95 8.83
C THR A 233 -17.31 -14.16 9.46
N VAL A 234 -16.66 -13.27 8.70
CA VAL A 234 -15.50 -12.51 9.17
C VAL A 234 -15.88 -11.38 10.13
N LEU A 235 -17.09 -10.85 10.01
CA LEU A 235 -17.61 -9.87 10.96
C LEU A 235 -17.74 -10.50 12.35
N LEU A 236 -18.20 -11.75 12.41
CA LEU A 236 -18.36 -12.53 13.64
C LEU A 236 -17.05 -13.16 14.17
N ASP A 237 -15.93 -13.04 13.45
CA ASP A 237 -14.63 -13.55 13.89
C ASP A 237 -13.82 -12.44 14.62
N PRO A 238 -13.53 -12.60 15.93
CA PRO A 238 -12.78 -11.62 16.71
C PRO A 238 -11.30 -11.54 16.32
N THR A 239 -10.76 -12.60 15.69
CA THR A 239 -9.34 -12.70 15.29
C THR A 239 -9.11 -12.32 13.83
N TRP A 240 -10.18 -11.97 13.11
CA TRP A 240 -10.08 -11.72 11.68
C TRP A 240 -9.15 -10.56 11.33
N SER A 241 -8.26 -10.82 10.37
CA SER A 241 -7.26 -9.86 9.89
C SER A 241 -7.43 -9.65 8.39
N CYS A 242 -7.50 -8.40 7.93
CA CYS A 242 -7.75 -8.16 6.51
C CYS A 242 -6.59 -8.65 5.61
N PRO A 243 -6.84 -8.89 4.30
CA PRO A 243 -5.81 -9.33 3.35
C PRO A 243 -4.55 -8.45 3.29
N ILE A 244 -4.65 -7.15 3.63
CA ILE A 244 -3.48 -6.26 3.69
C ILE A 244 -2.61 -6.61 4.89
N CYS A 245 -3.21 -6.83 6.06
CA CYS A 245 -2.49 -7.21 7.27
C CYS A 245 -1.85 -8.59 7.16
N ARG A 246 -2.50 -9.50 6.43
CA ARG A 246 -1.95 -10.83 6.13
C ARG A 246 -0.87 -10.80 5.03
N GLY A 247 -0.64 -9.66 4.36
CA GLY A 247 0.36 -9.55 3.29
C GLY A 247 -0.03 -10.22 1.96
N MET A 248 -1.30 -10.59 1.79
CA MET A 248 -1.83 -11.34 0.64
C MET A 248 -2.75 -10.50 -0.27
N CYS A 249 -2.81 -9.18 -0.05
CA CYS A 249 -3.70 -8.30 -0.82
C CYS A 249 -3.29 -8.22 -2.30
N ASN A 250 -4.14 -8.74 -3.20
CA ASN A 250 -3.88 -8.78 -4.63
C ASN A 250 -4.42 -7.54 -5.39
N CYS A 251 -4.75 -6.46 -4.68
CA CYS A 251 -5.26 -5.24 -5.32
C CYS A 251 -4.16 -4.50 -6.10
N SER A 252 -4.56 -3.71 -7.10
CA SER A 252 -3.60 -3.02 -7.96
C SER A 252 -2.75 -1.97 -7.23
N LEU A 253 -3.24 -1.36 -6.15
CA LEU A 253 -2.46 -0.38 -5.38
C LEU A 253 -1.43 -1.06 -4.48
N CYS A 254 -1.82 -2.08 -3.74
CA CYS A 254 -0.91 -2.80 -2.84
C CYS A 254 0.21 -3.46 -3.63
N ARG A 255 -0.11 -4.13 -4.75
CA ARG A 255 0.90 -4.73 -5.61
C ARG A 255 1.86 -3.70 -6.20
N LYS A 256 1.35 -2.59 -6.75
CA LYS A 256 2.23 -1.51 -7.25
C LYS A 256 3.14 -0.94 -6.15
N LYS A 257 2.62 -0.77 -4.94
CA LYS A 257 3.40 -0.31 -3.78
C LYS A 257 4.51 -1.30 -3.40
N GLU A 258 4.26 -2.59 -3.60
CA GLU A 258 5.25 -3.65 -3.41
C GLU A 258 6.23 -3.80 -4.58
N GLY A 259 6.05 -3.10 -5.70
CA GLY A 259 6.86 -3.26 -6.92
C GLY A 259 6.38 -4.39 -7.84
N ARG A 260 5.18 -4.93 -7.57
CA ARG A 260 4.54 -6.01 -8.33
C ARG A 260 3.59 -5.48 -9.41
N CYS A 261 3.39 -6.24 -10.49
CA CYS A 261 2.43 -5.98 -11.55
C CYS A 261 1.02 -5.93 -10.98
N ALA A 262 0.14 -5.10 -11.55
CA ALA A 262 -1.24 -5.10 -11.12
C ALA A 262 -1.96 -6.37 -11.59
N THR A 263 -2.74 -7.00 -10.70
CA THR A 263 -3.52 -8.22 -11.01
C THR A 263 -4.62 -7.99 -12.05
N GLY A 264 -5.20 -6.79 -12.11
CA GLY A 264 -6.31 -6.49 -13.03
C GLY A 264 -7.65 -7.10 -12.59
N ILE A 265 -8.56 -7.30 -13.55
CA ILE A 265 -9.89 -7.88 -13.36
C ILE A 265 -9.82 -9.39 -13.66
N LEU A 266 -9.51 -10.21 -12.65
CA LEU A 266 -9.32 -11.65 -12.82
C LEU A 266 -10.52 -12.53 -12.44
N VAL A 267 -11.57 -11.95 -11.86
CA VAL A 267 -12.70 -12.75 -11.35
C VAL A 267 -13.33 -13.63 -12.44
N GLY A 268 -13.52 -13.10 -13.65
CA GLY A 268 -14.05 -13.88 -14.77
C GLY A 268 -13.11 -15.00 -15.22
N LEU A 269 -11.80 -14.74 -15.22
CA LEU A 269 -10.80 -15.69 -15.65
C LEU A 269 -10.57 -16.82 -14.62
N ALA A 270 -10.58 -16.48 -13.34
CA ALA A 270 -10.50 -17.47 -12.25
C ALA A 270 -11.67 -18.46 -12.33
N ARG A 271 -12.91 -17.95 -12.47
CA ARG A 271 -14.10 -18.77 -12.63
C ARG A 271 -14.08 -19.63 -13.89
N TYR A 272 -13.59 -19.09 -15.01
CA TYR A 272 -13.44 -19.84 -16.25
C TYR A 272 -12.48 -21.03 -16.09
N ASN A 273 -11.42 -20.86 -15.29
CA ASN A 273 -10.46 -21.92 -14.96
C ASN A 273 -10.92 -22.84 -13.81
N GLY A 274 -12.16 -22.69 -13.33
CA GLY A 274 -12.76 -23.56 -12.30
C GLY A 274 -12.39 -23.20 -10.86
N HIS A 275 -11.86 -21.99 -10.61
CA HIS A 275 -11.58 -21.51 -9.26
C HIS A 275 -12.70 -20.62 -8.73
N ASP A 276 -12.96 -20.71 -7.43
CA ASP A 276 -14.01 -19.93 -6.77
C ASP A 276 -13.60 -18.47 -6.56
N ASN A 277 -12.31 -18.24 -6.34
CA ASN A 277 -11.77 -16.91 -6.04
C ASN A 277 -10.43 -16.65 -6.74
N VAL A 278 -10.08 -15.36 -6.85
CA VAL A 278 -8.86 -14.93 -7.54
C VAL A 278 -7.58 -15.32 -6.78
N HIS A 279 -7.61 -15.34 -5.45
CA HIS A 279 -6.42 -15.65 -4.67
C HIS A 279 -5.94 -17.08 -4.92
N GLU A 280 -6.85 -18.05 -4.81
CA GLU A 280 -6.59 -19.46 -5.12
C GLU A 280 -6.10 -19.67 -6.56
N TYR A 281 -6.67 -18.91 -7.52
CA TYR A 281 -6.23 -18.95 -8.91
C TYR A 281 -4.78 -18.45 -9.12
N LEU A 282 -4.31 -17.55 -8.26
CA LEU A 282 -2.96 -16.96 -8.36
C LEU A 282 -1.88 -17.77 -7.65
N GLU A 283 -2.26 -18.68 -6.75
CA GLU A 283 -1.32 -19.54 -6.00
C GLU A 283 -0.93 -20.82 -6.77
N ARG A 284 -1.32 -20.90 -8.04
CA ARG A 284 -1.17 -22.08 -8.89
C ARG A 284 0.06 -22.02 -9.81
#